data_AF-A0A933HSC6-F1
#
_entry.id   AF-A0A933HSC6-F1
#
_cell.length_a   1.000
_cell.length_b   1.000
_cell.length_c   1.000
_cell.angle_alpha   90.00
_cell.angle_beta   90.00
_cell.angle_gamma   90.00
#
_symmetry.space_group_name_H-M   'P 1'
#
loop_
_entity.id
_entity.type
_entity.pdbx_description
1 polymer ?
#
loop_
_entity_poly.entity_id
_entity_poly.type
_entity_poly.pdbx_seq_one_letter_code
_entity_poly.pdbx_strand_id
1 'polypeptide(L)'
;MESYTLTLKHLSNLPRTFILESDSIDRLLVNPGRKLLGRARMETAFEATTTWCYALWTQEFLPKDTREICSMTVLAEGIGHNLPGALARVLPSPQRSDNFMGVSRFALRQKEADAHTPFDAMVGYMRLHSPAPVWVLLDTVATGATLVRGLQSAFANAYKPREILLAAPAGSAVGMKRIAALCARENVRLTLFFFGAIFGLWRDGTALPWCHPDTILSGTPRSARNREITARLFNRLEGFCSVGDCSANFFDVGEAEKILREEEERFGWKLSLA
;
A
#
# COMPACT_ATOMS: atom_id res chain seq x y z
N MET A 1 -3.03 20.37 8.72
CA MET A 1 -2.58 19.20 7.94
C MET A 1 -1.07 19.21 7.94
N GLU A 2 -0.40 18.07 8.04
CA GLU A 2 1.06 18.04 7.94
C GLU A 2 1.53 18.40 6.53
N SER A 3 2.80 18.82 6.40
CA SER A 3 3.44 19.02 5.10
C SER A 3 3.75 17.67 4.44
N TYR A 4 3.66 17.64 3.11
CA TYR A 4 4.03 16.47 2.31
C TYR A 4 4.90 16.86 1.12
N THR A 5 5.63 15.88 0.57
CA THR A 5 6.30 15.98 -0.72
C THR A 5 5.78 14.88 -1.63
N LEU A 6 5.36 15.24 -2.85
CA LEU A 6 4.89 14.31 -3.86
C LEU A 6 5.84 14.32 -5.05
N THR A 7 6.61 13.24 -5.23
CA THR A 7 7.64 13.15 -6.27
C THR A 7 7.17 12.26 -7.41
N LEU A 8 7.11 12.82 -8.63
CA LEU A 8 6.82 12.05 -9.84
C LEU A 8 8.00 11.14 -10.21
N LYS A 9 7.71 9.88 -10.55
CA LYS A 9 8.68 8.93 -11.07
C LYS A 9 8.30 8.49 -12.48
N HIS A 10 9.26 8.62 -13.39
CA HIS A 10 9.15 8.12 -14.76
C HIS A 10 9.72 6.71 -14.82
N LEU A 11 8.85 5.72 -14.89
CA LEU A 11 9.20 4.29 -14.95
C LEU A 11 8.63 3.72 -16.24
N SER A 12 9.47 3.13 -17.09
CA SER A 12 9.13 2.75 -18.47
C SER A 12 7.91 1.81 -18.61
N ASN A 13 7.53 1.10 -17.55
CA ASN A 13 6.48 0.09 -17.54
C ASN A 13 5.42 0.32 -16.46
N LEU A 14 5.33 1.53 -15.92
CA LEU A 14 4.27 1.92 -14.99
C LEU A 14 3.61 3.20 -15.49
N PRO A 15 2.30 3.38 -15.23
CA PRO A 15 1.61 4.63 -15.53
C PRO A 15 2.14 5.74 -14.63
N ARG A 16 1.47 6.90 -14.65
CA ARG A 16 1.82 8.06 -13.81
C ARG A 16 1.97 7.61 -12.34
N THR A 17 3.20 7.68 -11.82
CA THR A 17 3.60 7.08 -10.55
C THR A 17 4.24 8.12 -9.64
N PHE A 18 3.80 8.16 -8.39
CA PHE A 18 4.31 9.11 -7.40
C PHE A 18 4.82 8.41 -6.15
N ILE A 19 5.81 9.02 -5.51
CA ILE A 19 6.23 8.69 -4.15
C ILE A 19 5.80 9.86 -3.26
N LEU A 20 4.97 9.57 -2.26
CA LEU A 20 4.50 10.50 -1.23
C LEU A 20 5.38 10.35 0.02
N GLU A 21 5.89 11.46 0.53
CA GLU A 21 6.67 11.50 1.76
C GLU A 21 6.08 12.51 2.73
N SER A 22 5.96 12.14 4.01
CA SER A 22 5.45 12.99 5.09
C SER A 22 5.81 12.39 6.46
N ASP A 23 5.58 13.14 7.54
CA ASP A 23 5.93 12.69 8.89
C ASP A 23 5.13 11.48 9.34
N SER A 24 3.83 11.42 9.04
CA SER A 24 3.01 10.23 9.32
C SER A 24 3.45 8.99 8.54
N ILE A 25 3.95 9.14 7.31
CA ILE A 25 4.50 8.03 6.51
C ILE A 25 5.79 7.50 7.13
N ASP A 26 6.68 8.39 7.58
CA ASP A 26 7.90 7.98 8.27
C ASP A 26 7.58 7.28 9.60
N ARG A 27 6.59 7.77 10.35
CA ARG A 27 6.10 7.08 11.55
C ARG A 27 5.61 5.68 11.23
N LEU A 28 4.85 5.53 10.14
CA LEU A 28 4.25 4.25 9.72
C LEU A 28 5.27 3.23 9.20
N LEU A 29 6.33 3.66 8.50
CA LEU A 29 7.22 2.77 7.72
C LEU A 29 8.68 2.74 8.19
N VAL A 30 9.11 3.71 8.99
CA VAL A 30 10.53 3.89 9.37
C VAL A 30 10.67 3.73 10.87
N ASN A 31 10.11 4.66 11.65
CA ASN A 31 10.22 4.65 13.11
C ASN A 31 9.04 5.45 13.70
N PRO A 32 8.17 4.85 14.54
CA PRO A 32 8.25 3.50 15.11
C PRO A 32 8.04 2.33 14.15
N GLY A 33 7.45 2.54 12.97
CA GLY A 33 7.44 1.56 11.88
C GLY A 33 6.85 0.20 12.29
N ARG A 34 7.69 -0.84 12.23
CA ARG A 34 7.36 -2.22 12.64
C ARG A 34 6.90 -2.36 14.10
N LYS A 35 7.17 -1.40 14.98
CA LYS A 35 6.67 -1.38 16.38
C LYS A 35 5.26 -0.84 16.53
N LEU A 36 4.70 -0.20 15.50
CA LEU A 36 3.32 0.25 15.57
C LEU A 36 2.39 -0.94 15.41
N LEU A 37 1.70 -1.26 16.50
CA LEU A 37 0.73 -2.35 16.59
C LEU A 37 -0.65 -1.83 17.04
N GLY A 38 -1.69 -2.58 16.70
CA GLY A 38 -3.06 -2.35 17.11
C GLY A 38 -3.54 -0.94 16.83
N ARG A 39 -4.11 -0.30 17.86
CA ARG A 39 -4.68 1.05 17.77
C ARG A 39 -3.67 2.11 17.31
N ALA A 40 -2.45 2.09 17.84
CA ALA A 40 -1.43 3.07 17.47
C ALA A 40 -1.07 2.98 15.98
N ARG A 41 -1.05 1.76 15.42
CA ARG A 41 -0.89 1.55 13.98
C ARG A 41 -2.07 2.09 13.19
N MET A 42 -3.30 1.79 13.60
CA MET A 42 -4.51 2.29 12.92
C MET A 42 -4.55 3.82 12.90
N GLU A 43 -4.23 4.47 14.02
CA GLU A 43 -4.18 5.94 14.10
C GLU A 43 -3.11 6.51 13.17
N THR A 44 -1.90 5.96 13.18
CA THR A 44 -0.82 6.43 12.29
C THR A 44 -1.12 6.15 10.81
N ALA A 45 -1.70 4.99 10.49
CA ALA A 45 -2.12 4.61 9.15
C ALA A 45 -3.22 5.54 8.62
N PHE A 46 -4.19 5.91 9.48
CA PHE A 46 -5.23 6.86 9.15
C PHE A 46 -4.69 8.28 8.92
N GLU A 47 -3.71 8.72 9.71
CA GLU A 47 -3.02 9.99 9.49
C GLU A 47 -2.32 10.01 8.12
N ALA A 48 -1.52 9.00 7.80
CA ALA A 48 -0.85 8.88 6.50
C ALA A 48 -1.84 8.83 5.33
N THR A 49 -2.94 8.09 5.50
CA THR A 49 -4.01 8.02 4.49
C THR A 49 -4.71 9.37 4.31
N THR A 50 -4.92 10.12 5.40
CA THR A 50 -5.46 11.49 5.34
C THR A 50 -4.51 12.43 4.62
N THR A 51 -3.20 12.35 4.87
CA THR A 51 -2.19 13.12 4.13
C THR A 51 -2.22 12.82 2.64
N TRP A 52 -2.34 11.54 2.26
CA TRP A 52 -2.49 11.17 0.86
C TRP A 52 -3.77 11.72 0.23
N CYS A 53 -4.93 11.55 0.87
CA CYS A 53 -6.20 12.11 0.40
C CYS A 53 -6.12 13.64 0.25
N TYR A 54 -5.43 14.34 1.16
CA TYR A 54 -5.21 15.77 1.05
C TYR A 54 -4.33 16.15 -0.14
N ALA A 55 -3.27 15.39 -0.41
CA ALA A 55 -2.47 15.55 -1.61
C ALA A 55 -3.32 15.33 -2.88
N LEU A 56 -4.16 14.29 -2.91
CA LEU A 56 -5.06 14.04 -4.04
C LEU A 56 -6.01 15.23 -4.31
N TRP A 57 -6.58 15.81 -3.25
CA TRP A 57 -7.49 16.95 -3.37
C TRP A 57 -6.77 18.23 -3.81
N THR A 58 -5.68 18.59 -3.13
CA THR A 58 -4.97 19.86 -3.39
C THR A 58 -4.20 19.89 -4.69
N GLN A 59 -3.79 18.73 -5.20
CA GLN A 59 -3.13 18.58 -6.50
C GLN A 59 -4.12 18.24 -7.63
N GLU A 60 -5.42 18.35 -7.37
CA GLU A 60 -6.50 18.20 -8.36
C GLU A 60 -6.54 16.83 -9.06
N PHE A 61 -6.14 15.76 -8.37
CA PHE A 61 -6.34 14.39 -8.86
C PHE A 61 -7.79 13.94 -8.70
N LEU A 62 -8.51 14.48 -7.71
CA LEU A 62 -9.92 14.17 -7.47
C LEU A 62 -10.83 15.14 -8.24
N PRO A 63 -11.97 14.66 -8.77
CA PRO A 63 -12.96 15.53 -9.40
C PRO A 63 -13.56 16.49 -8.37
N LYS A 64 -14.01 17.66 -8.83
CA LYS A 64 -14.68 18.65 -7.98
C LYS A 64 -16.06 18.16 -7.53
N ASP A 65 -16.76 17.38 -8.36
CA ASP A 65 -17.96 16.66 -7.93
C ASP A 65 -17.56 15.42 -7.13
N THR A 66 -17.74 15.49 -5.81
CA THR A 66 -17.41 14.40 -4.90
C THR A 66 -18.30 13.17 -5.10
N ARG A 67 -19.47 13.31 -5.74
CA ARG A 67 -20.34 12.18 -6.10
C ARG A 67 -19.76 11.30 -7.21
N GLU A 68 -18.69 11.73 -7.88
CA GLU A 68 -17.92 10.89 -8.81
C GLU A 68 -16.89 10.00 -8.12
N ILE A 69 -16.72 10.12 -6.81
CA ILE A 69 -15.68 9.44 -6.03
C ILE A 69 -16.32 8.35 -5.17
N CYS A 70 -15.74 7.15 -5.18
CA CYS A 70 -15.94 6.16 -4.14
C CYS A 70 -14.59 5.59 -3.66
N SER A 71 -14.55 5.09 -2.44
CA SER A 71 -13.43 4.24 -1.99
C SER A 71 -13.71 2.78 -2.28
N MET A 72 -12.65 1.97 -2.34
CA MET A 72 -12.73 0.52 -2.24
C MET A 72 -11.75 0.03 -1.19
N THR A 73 -12.29 -0.61 -0.16
CA THR A 73 -11.53 -1.26 0.92
C THR A 73 -11.28 -2.72 0.60
N VAL A 74 -10.00 -3.11 0.60
CA VAL A 74 -9.55 -4.49 0.45
C VAL A 74 -9.34 -5.10 1.83
N LEU A 75 -10.12 -6.12 2.16
CA LEU A 75 -10.10 -6.76 3.47
C LEU A 75 -9.02 -7.86 3.54
N ALA A 76 -8.42 -8.10 4.70
CA ALA A 76 -8.66 -7.39 5.97
C ALA A 76 -7.83 -6.10 6.10
N GLU A 77 -6.58 -6.11 5.65
CA GLU A 77 -5.58 -5.08 5.92
C GLU A 77 -6.03 -3.65 5.61
N GLY A 78 -6.65 -3.43 4.44
CA GLY A 78 -7.04 -2.10 3.97
C GLY A 78 -8.02 -1.38 4.91
N ILE A 79 -8.79 -2.10 5.74
CA ILE A 79 -9.71 -1.46 6.70
C ILE A 79 -8.95 -0.71 7.80
N GLY A 80 -7.73 -1.14 8.14
CA GLY A 80 -6.88 -0.49 9.14
C GLY A 80 -6.44 0.93 8.76
N HIS A 81 -6.54 1.27 7.47
CA HIS A 81 -6.24 2.61 6.94
C HIS A 81 -7.44 3.57 6.96
N ASN A 82 -8.66 3.05 7.10
CA ASN A 82 -9.91 3.82 7.11
C ASN A 82 -9.98 4.89 5.98
N LEU A 83 -9.73 4.44 4.75
CA LEU A 83 -9.79 5.27 3.55
C LEU A 83 -11.08 6.10 3.41
N PRO A 84 -12.31 5.55 3.60
CA PRO A 84 -13.52 6.37 3.51
C PRO A 84 -13.55 7.51 4.54
N GLY A 85 -13.08 7.27 5.77
CA GLY A 85 -12.96 8.31 6.79
C GLY A 85 -11.93 9.38 6.41
N ALA A 86 -10.81 8.99 5.79
CA ALA A 86 -9.76 9.91 5.37
C ALA A 86 -10.24 10.83 4.23
N LEU A 87 -10.99 10.27 3.27
CA LEU A 87 -11.66 11.05 2.22
C LEU A 87 -12.69 12.02 2.82
N ALA A 88 -13.53 11.56 3.73
CA ALA A 88 -14.55 12.41 4.38
C ALA A 88 -13.96 13.58 5.17
N ARG A 89 -12.73 13.42 5.69
CA ARG A 89 -12.02 14.48 6.41
C ARG A 89 -11.44 15.57 5.50
N VAL A 90 -11.16 15.24 4.25
CA VAL A 90 -10.50 16.13 3.28
C VAL A 90 -11.49 16.79 2.34
N LEU A 91 -12.52 16.07 1.92
CA LEU A 91 -13.45 16.53 0.90
C LEU A 91 -14.44 17.57 1.47
N PRO A 92 -14.80 18.60 0.68
CA PRO A 92 -15.73 19.63 1.14
C PRO A 92 -17.19 19.15 1.18
N SER A 93 -17.50 18.01 0.57
CA SER A 93 -18.84 17.43 0.51
C SER A 93 -18.77 15.90 0.46
N PRO A 94 -19.86 15.21 0.85
CA PRO A 94 -19.85 13.75 0.94
C PRO A 94 -19.66 13.06 -0.41
N GLN A 95 -18.64 12.22 -0.49
CA GLN A 95 -18.43 11.29 -1.60
C GLN A 95 -19.46 10.14 -1.61
N ARG A 96 -19.43 9.26 -2.63
CA ARG A 96 -20.16 7.98 -2.55
C ARG A 96 -19.53 7.08 -1.50
N SER A 97 -20.35 6.20 -0.92
CA SER A 97 -19.94 5.31 0.16
C SER A 97 -18.80 4.34 -0.24
N ASP A 98 -18.28 3.64 0.75
CA ASP A 98 -17.24 2.63 0.56
C ASP A 98 -17.78 1.33 -0.07
N ASN A 99 -16.90 0.68 -0.82
CA ASN A 99 -17.14 -0.64 -1.38
C ASN A 99 -16.11 -1.61 -0.78
N PHE A 100 -16.44 -2.89 -0.67
CA PHE A 100 -15.61 -3.85 0.05
C PHE A 100 -15.30 -5.07 -0.80
N MET A 101 -14.07 -5.56 -0.72
CA MET A 101 -13.66 -6.85 -1.29
C MET A 101 -12.82 -7.65 -0.29
N GLY A 102 -13.20 -8.89 -0.05
CA GLY A 102 -12.42 -9.85 0.73
C GLY A 102 -11.72 -10.82 -0.20
N VAL A 103 -10.39 -10.78 -0.20
CA VAL A 103 -9.56 -11.55 -1.12
C VAL A 103 -8.47 -12.28 -0.35
N SER A 104 -8.39 -13.60 -0.51
CA SER A 104 -7.41 -14.44 0.16
C SER A 104 -6.37 -14.94 -0.84
N ARG A 105 -5.09 -14.68 -0.58
CA ARG A 105 -3.98 -15.16 -1.41
C ARG A 105 -3.50 -16.55 -0.98
N PHE A 106 -2.93 -17.29 -1.91
CA PHE A 106 -2.25 -18.56 -1.65
C PHE A 106 -1.01 -18.68 -2.54
N ALA A 107 0.05 -19.27 -1.99
CA ALA A 107 1.29 -19.49 -2.72
C ALA A 107 1.11 -20.61 -3.76
N LEU A 108 1.67 -20.39 -4.94
CA LEU A 108 1.81 -21.41 -5.96
C LEU A 108 3.19 -22.06 -5.85
N ARG A 109 3.35 -23.23 -6.48
CA ARG A 109 4.64 -23.91 -6.54
C ARG A 109 5.65 -23.04 -7.30
N GLN A 110 6.72 -22.65 -6.61
CA GLN A 110 7.85 -21.94 -7.22
C GLN A 110 8.63 -22.87 -8.16
N LYS A 111 8.93 -22.38 -9.36
CA LYS A 111 9.80 -23.02 -10.34
C LYS A 111 11.19 -22.39 -10.28
N GLU A 112 12.20 -23.10 -10.77
CA GLU A 112 13.60 -22.65 -10.75
C GLU A 112 13.82 -21.33 -11.51
N ALA A 113 13.02 -21.06 -12.55
CA ALA A 113 13.07 -19.82 -13.33
C ALA A 113 12.34 -18.63 -12.67
N ASP A 114 11.60 -18.85 -11.58
CA ASP A 114 10.81 -17.79 -10.96
C ASP A 114 11.68 -16.93 -10.05
N ALA A 115 11.74 -15.63 -10.34
CA ALA A 115 12.48 -14.65 -9.54
C ALA A 115 11.95 -14.52 -8.09
N HIS A 116 10.69 -14.89 -7.86
CA HIS A 116 10.03 -14.89 -6.55
C HIS A 116 8.91 -15.93 -6.52
N THR A 117 8.49 -16.35 -5.32
CA THR A 117 7.32 -17.23 -5.16
C THR A 117 6.09 -16.63 -5.84
N PRO A 118 5.46 -17.33 -6.79
CA PRO A 118 4.24 -16.86 -7.41
C PRO A 118 3.04 -17.02 -6.46
N PHE A 119 2.08 -16.10 -6.57
CA PHE A 119 0.83 -16.14 -5.82
C PHE A 119 -0.37 -16.01 -6.76
N ASP A 120 -1.45 -16.69 -6.40
CA ASP A 120 -2.81 -16.42 -6.88
C ASP A 120 -3.71 -16.08 -5.68
N ALA A 121 -4.95 -15.72 -5.96
CA ALA A 121 -5.91 -15.33 -4.94
C ALA A 121 -7.34 -15.74 -5.32
N MET A 122 -8.19 -15.80 -4.31
CA MET A 122 -9.62 -16.08 -4.41
C MET A 122 -10.42 -14.95 -3.76
N VAL A 123 -11.50 -14.51 -4.42
CA VAL A 123 -12.44 -13.54 -3.84
C VAL A 123 -13.48 -14.31 -3.03
N GLY A 124 -13.46 -14.13 -1.71
CA GLY A 124 -14.43 -14.74 -0.80
C GLY A 124 -15.61 -13.82 -0.46
N TYR A 125 -15.45 -12.51 -0.67
CA TYR A 125 -16.48 -11.53 -0.37
C TYR A 125 -16.40 -10.33 -1.31
N MET A 126 -17.56 -9.79 -1.70
CA MET A 126 -17.61 -8.56 -2.50
C MET A 126 -18.92 -7.81 -2.27
N ARG A 127 -18.81 -6.50 -2.06
CA ARG A 127 -19.94 -5.58 -1.89
C ARG A 127 -19.66 -4.27 -2.62
N LEU A 128 -20.25 -4.09 -3.80
CA LEU A 128 -20.04 -2.96 -4.70
C LEU A 128 -21.35 -2.17 -4.93
N HIS A 129 -21.93 -1.58 -3.89
CA HIS A 129 -23.21 -0.84 -4.01
C HIS A 129 -23.05 0.64 -4.31
N SER A 130 -21.83 1.17 -4.28
CA SER A 130 -21.56 2.58 -4.50
C SER A 130 -20.46 2.80 -5.55
N PRO A 131 -20.45 2.07 -6.70
CA PRO A 131 -19.44 2.30 -7.72
C PRO A 131 -19.57 3.73 -8.26
N ALA A 132 -18.44 4.36 -8.51
CA ALA A 132 -18.34 5.70 -9.07
C ALA A 132 -17.39 5.72 -10.28
N PRO A 133 -17.38 6.80 -11.08
CA PRO A 133 -16.40 6.96 -12.15
C PRO A 133 -14.94 6.99 -11.68
N VAL A 134 -14.66 7.42 -10.44
CA VAL A 134 -13.32 7.44 -9.85
C VAL A 134 -13.29 6.56 -8.60
N TRP A 135 -12.46 5.51 -8.64
CA TRP A 135 -12.23 4.66 -7.46
C TRP A 135 -10.92 5.05 -6.79
N VAL A 136 -10.98 5.26 -5.48
CA VAL A 136 -9.79 5.45 -4.63
C VAL A 136 -9.53 4.15 -3.90
N LEU A 137 -8.33 3.60 -4.06
CA LEU A 137 -7.91 2.33 -3.46
C LEU A 137 -6.61 2.49 -2.70
N LEU A 138 -6.48 1.76 -1.61
CA LEU A 138 -5.25 1.67 -0.84
C LEU A 138 -5.10 0.25 -0.30
N ASP A 139 -3.95 -0.38 -0.60
CA ASP A 139 -3.62 -1.72 -0.10
C ASP A 139 -2.11 -1.97 -0.16
N THR A 140 -1.60 -2.95 0.59
CA THR A 140 -0.21 -3.41 0.44
C THR A 140 -0.06 -4.29 -0.80
N VAL A 141 0.92 -3.97 -1.65
CA VAL A 141 1.05 -4.61 -2.97
C VAL A 141 2.43 -5.25 -3.15
N ALA A 142 2.55 -6.53 -2.77
CA ALA A 142 3.73 -7.34 -3.08
C ALA A 142 3.70 -7.80 -4.56
N THR A 143 3.27 -9.03 -4.84
CA THR A 143 3.15 -9.56 -6.21
C THR A 143 1.94 -9.05 -6.99
N GLY A 144 1.03 -8.31 -6.35
CA GLY A 144 -0.20 -7.81 -6.96
C GLY A 144 -1.29 -8.85 -7.22
N ALA A 145 -1.10 -10.13 -6.84
CA ALA A 145 -2.06 -11.21 -7.08
C ALA A 145 -3.45 -10.91 -6.48
N THR A 146 -3.49 -10.46 -5.23
CA THR A 146 -4.72 -10.09 -4.51
C THR A 146 -5.51 -9.03 -5.25
N LEU A 147 -4.90 -7.88 -5.54
CA LEU A 147 -5.59 -6.78 -6.22
C LEU A 147 -5.97 -7.12 -7.66
N VAL A 148 -5.14 -7.85 -8.40
CA VAL A 148 -5.49 -8.28 -9.76
C VAL A 148 -6.76 -9.13 -9.74
N ARG A 149 -6.84 -10.12 -8.85
CA ARG A 149 -8.03 -10.95 -8.72
C ARG A 149 -9.25 -10.15 -8.24
N GLY A 150 -9.07 -9.32 -7.22
CA GLY A 150 -10.13 -8.48 -6.67
C GLY A 150 -10.71 -7.52 -7.70
N LEU A 151 -9.85 -6.84 -8.46
CA LEU A 151 -10.27 -5.92 -9.53
C LEU A 151 -10.92 -6.65 -10.70
N GLN A 152 -10.42 -7.82 -11.11
CA GLN A 152 -11.09 -8.65 -12.13
C GLN A 152 -12.53 -8.99 -11.71
N SER A 153 -12.72 -9.44 -10.47
CA SER A 153 -14.05 -9.70 -9.94
C SER A 153 -14.90 -8.43 -9.85
N ALA A 154 -14.32 -7.29 -9.43
CA ALA A 154 -15.05 -6.04 -9.35
C ALA A 154 -15.52 -5.53 -10.72
N PHE A 155 -14.66 -5.58 -11.73
CA PHE A 155 -14.98 -5.19 -13.10
C PHE A 155 -16.03 -6.10 -13.76
N ALA A 156 -16.13 -7.35 -13.31
CA ALA A 156 -17.16 -8.28 -13.77
C ALA A 156 -18.51 -8.08 -13.07
N ASN A 157 -18.55 -7.42 -11.90
CA ASN A 157 -19.74 -7.34 -11.05
C ASN A 157 -20.25 -5.91 -10.82
N ALA A 158 -19.57 -4.89 -11.35
CA ALA A 158 -19.97 -3.49 -11.25
C ALA A 158 -19.59 -2.72 -12.52
N TYR A 159 -20.15 -1.52 -12.66
CA TYR A 159 -19.71 -0.59 -13.70
C TYR A 159 -18.24 -0.24 -13.48
N LYS A 160 -17.42 -0.43 -14.53
CA LYS A 160 -15.98 -0.16 -14.48
C LYS A 160 -15.74 1.34 -14.27
N PRO A 161 -14.79 1.73 -13.41
CA PRO A 161 -14.46 3.13 -13.26
C PRO A 161 -13.79 3.66 -14.53
N ARG A 162 -13.88 4.97 -14.73
CA ARG A 162 -13.04 5.69 -15.68
C ARG A 162 -11.59 5.73 -15.19
N GLU A 163 -11.39 5.84 -13.87
CA GLU A 163 -10.07 5.99 -13.26
C GLU A 163 -9.98 5.32 -11.88
N ILE A 164 -8.81 4.75 -11.62
CA ILE A 164 -8.38 4.26 -10.31
C ILE A 164 -7.19 5.11 -9.84
N LEU A 165 -7.32 5.66 -8.62
CA LEU A 165 -6.23 6.26 -7.86
C LEU A 165 -5.81 5.24 -6.79
N LEU A 166 -4.67 4.58 -7.00
CA LEU A 166 -4.21 3.49 -6.15
C LEU A 166 -2.97 3.90 -5.36
N ALA A 167 -3.08 3.91 -4.03
CA ALA A 167 -1.93 3.99 -3.13
C ALA A 167 -1.48 2.61 -2.63
N ALA A 168 -0.18 2.47 -2.41
CA ALA A 168 0.38 1.39 -1.63
C ALA A 168 1.22 1.93 -0.46
N PRO A 169 0.80 1.71 0.80
CA PRO A 169 1.60 2.04 1.97
C PRO A 169 2.94 1.30 1.95
N ALA A 170 2.92 0.04 1.53
CA ALA A 170 4.10 -0.66 1.04
C ALA A 170 3.73 -1.36 -0.26
N GLY A 171 4.48 -1.10 -1.33
CA GLY A 171 4.19 -1.70 -2.63
C GLY A 171 5.43 -1.88 -3.48
N SER A 172 5.42 -2.91 -4.32
CA SER A 172 6.48 -3.17 -5.29
C SER A 172 6.09 -2.77 -6.71
N ALA A 173 7.10 -2.46 -7.52
CA ALA A 173 6.91 -2.25 -8.95
C ALA A 173 6.41 -3.52 -9.65
N VAL A 174 6.75 -4.72 -9.16
CA VAL A 174 6.33 -6.01 -9.74
C VAL A 174 4.81 -6.15 -9.68
N GLY A 175 4.21 -5.95 -8.50
CA GLY A 175 2.77 -6.05 -8.34
C GLY A 175 2.03 -4.95 -9.10
N MET A 176 2.53 -3.72 -9.06
CA MET A 176 1.90 -2.60 -9.76
C MET A 176 1.90 -2.77 -11.28
N LYS A 177 2.92 -3.39 -11.87
CA LYS A 177 2.93 -3.70 -13.31
C LYS A 177 1.78 -4.62 -13.70
N ARG A 178 1.48 -5.64 -12.89
CA ARG A 178 0.36 -6.56 -13.15
C ARG A 178 -0.99 -5.86 -13.06
N ILE A 179 -1.15 -4.97 -12.08
CA ILE A 179 -2.36 -4.16 -11.92
C ILE A 179 -2.51 -3.18 -13.09
N ALA A 180 -1.43 -2.51 -13.49
CA ALA A 180 -1.43 -1.62 -14.66
C ALA A 180 -1.81 -2.35 -15.95
N ALA A 181 -1.29 -3.55 -16.17
CA ALA A 181 -1.64 -4.38 -17.32
C ALA A 181 -3.12 -4.79 -17.32
N LEU A 182 -3.68 -5.12 -16.15
CA LEU A 182 -5.12 -5.35 -16.00
C LEU A 182 -5.91 -4.09 -16.35
N CYS A 183 -5.62 -2.95 -15.71
CA CYS A 183 -6.36 -1.70 -15.95
C CYS A 183 -6.30 -1.26 -17.42
N ALA A 184 -5.13 -1.36 -18.06
CA ALA A 184 -4.96 -1.04 -19.48
C ALA A 184 -5.83 -1.92 -20.38
N ARG A 185 -5.88 -3.23 -20.14
CA ARG A 185 -6.75 -4.16 -20.88
C ARG A 185 -8.23 -3.82 -20.72
N GLU A 186 -8.61 -3.33 -19.54
CA GLU A 186 -10.00 -3.01 -19.20
C GLU A 186 -10.38 -1.55 -19.54
N ASN A 187 -9.49 -0.79 -20.18
CA ASN A 187 -9.65 0.64 -20.49
C ASN A 187 -9.91 1.51 -19.25
N VAL A 188 -9.29 1.16 -18.13
CA VAL A 188 -9.35 1.91 -16.87
C VAL A 188 -8.05 2.70 -16.70
N ARG A 189 -8.13 4.02 -16.54
CA ARG A 189 -6.95 4.85 -16.26
C ARG A 189 -6.45 4.56 -14.84
N LEU A 190 -5.13 4.45 -14.67
CA LEU A 190 -4.52 4.15 -13.37
C LEU A 190 -3.47 5.22 -13.04
N THR A 191 -3.57 5.80 -11.84
CA THR A 191 -2.52 6.62 -11.24
C THR A 191 -2.05 5.95 -9.96
N LEU A 192 -0.73 5.82 -9.81
CA LEU A 192 -0.10 5.07 -8.72
C LEU A 192 0.57 6.00 -7.71
N PHE A 193 0.42 5.68 -6.44
CA PHE A 193 1.04 6.38 -5.31
C PHE A 193 1.71 5.36 -4.39
N PHE A 194 2.91 5.66 -3.93
CA PHE A 194 3.64 4.85 -2.98
C PHE A 194 4.01 5.68 -1.77
N PHE A 195 3.97 5.12 -0.57
CA PHE A 195 4.39 5.83 0.63
C PHE A 195 5.88 5.58 0.87
N GLY A 196 6.66 6.66 0.92
CA GLY A 196 8.09 6.66 1.22
C GLY A 196 8.99 6.14 0.08
N ALA A 197 8.68 4.97 -0.49
CA ALA A 197 9.46 4.34 -1.55
C ALA A 197 8.62 3.37 -2.39
N ILE A 198 9.13 3.03 -3.57
CA ILE A 198 8.68 1.86 -4.34
C ILE A 198 9.59 0.71 -3.92
N PHE A 199 9.07 -0.23 -3.16
CA PHE A 199 9.87 -1.27 -2.53
C PHE A 199 10.29 -2.36 -3.54
N GLY A 200 11.48 -2.91 -3.34
CA GLY A 200 11.84 -4.19 -3.95
C GLY A 200 10.91 -5.31 -3.45
N LEU A 201 10.89 -6.42 -4.18
CA LEU A 201 10.13 -7.61 -3.80
C LEU A 201 11.12 -8.74 -3.52
N TRP A 202 11.11 -9.24 -2.29
CA TRP A 202 11.99 -10.34 -1.93
C TRP A 202 11.56 -11.65 -2.61
N ARG A 203 12.48 -12.62 -2.68
CA ARG A 203 12.29 -13.92 -3.33
C ARG A 203 11.14 -14.75 -2.77
N ASP A 204 10.68 -14.47 -1.53
CA ASP A 204 9.52 -15.12 -0.93
C ASP A 204 8.18 -14.66 -1.53
N GLY A 205 8.18 -13.61 -2.35
CA GLY A 205 7.00 -13.06 -3.00
C GLY A 205 6.10 -12.23 -2.08
N THR A 206 6.52 -11.90 -0.86
CA THR A 206 5.70 -11.15 0.10
C THR A 206 6.44 -10.02 0.79
N ALA A 207 7.75 -10.17 1.07
CA ALA A 207 8.49 -9.14 1.78
C ALA A 207 8.81 -7.93 0.87
N LEU A 208 8.65 -6.74 1.43
CA LEU A 208 8.80 -5.43 0.78
C LEU A 208 9.91 -4.63 1.48
N PRO A 209 11.19 -4.84 1.14
CA PRO A 209 12.30 -4.39 1.99
C PRO A 209 12.75 -2.98 1.63
N TRP A 210 13.00 -2.13 2.63
CA TRP A 210 13.74 -0.90 2.39
C TRP A 210 15.12 -1.18 1.81
N CYS A 211 15.73 -2.30 2.24
CA CYS A 211 17.10 -2.65 1.93
C CYS A 211 17.35 -3.31 0.58
N HIS A 212 16.31 -3.64 -0.15
CA HIS A 212 16.44 -4.28 -1.45
C HIS A 212 17.15 -3.38 -2.48
N PRO A 213 18.01 -3.94 -3.36
CA PRO A 213 18.64 -3.17 -4.44
C PRO A 213 17.64 -2.51 -5.39
N ASP A 214 16.52 -3.19 -5.66
CA ASP A 214 15.45 -2.66 -6.53
C ASP A 214 14.53 -1.64 -5.86
N THR A 215 14.75 -1.29 -4.58
CA THR A 215 13.94 -0.26 -3.92
C THR A 215 14.25 1.12 -4.51
N ILE A 216 13.24 1.76 -5.09
CA ILE A 216 13.35 3.07 -5.72
C ILE A 216 12.89 4.15 -4.73
N LEU A 217 13.82 5.05 -4.40
CA LEU A 217 13.59 6.22 -3.54
C LEU A 217 13.12 7.42 -4.36
N SER A 218 12.46 8.39 -3.71
CA SER A 218 12.07 9.66 -4.35
C SER A 218 13.27 10.46 -4.86
N GLY A 219 14.42 10.38 -4.18
CA GLY A 219 15.61 11.17 -4.47
C GLY A 219 15.68 12.46 -3.64
N THR A 220 14.73 12.67 -2.74
CA THR A 220 14.77 13.79 -1.79
C THR A 220 15.75 13.49 -0.64
N PRO A 221 16.24 14.52 0.08
CA PRO A 221 17.02 14.31 1.30
C PRO A 221 16.31 13.46 2.36
N ARG A 222 14.98 13.54 2.41
CA ARG A 222 14.14 12.74 3.32
C ARG A 222 14.22 11.25 3.00
N SER A 223 14.01 10.87 1.73
CA SER A 223 14.12 9.46 1.31
C SER A 223 15.51 8.87 1.56
N ALA A 224 16.58 9.64 1.35
CA ALA A 224 17.95 9.21 1.63
C ALA A 224 18.16 8.95 3.13
N ARG A 225 17.68 9.86 3.99
CA ARG A 225 17.71 9.70 5.45
C ARG A 225 16.92 8.47 5.90
N ASN A 226 15.72 8.27 5.37
CA ASN A 226 14.88 7.11 5.70
C ASN A 226 15.55 5.79 5.32
N ARG A 227 16.21 5.74 4.16
CA ARG A 227 17.00 4.59 3.73
C ARG A 227 18.15 4.29 4.69
N GLU A 228 18.84 5.31 5.18
CA GLU A 228 19.94 5.14 6.13
C GLU A 228 19.44 4.68 7.51
N ILE A 229 18.37 5.27 8.03
CA ILE A 229 17.76 4.87 9.31
C ILE A 229 17.29 3.42 9.23
N THR A 230 16.53 3.06 8.19
CA THR A 230 16.02 1.69 8.00
C THR A 230 17.16 0.70 7.79
N ALA A 231 18.23 1.07 7.08
CA ALA A 231 19.41 0.24 6.94
C ALA A 231 20.09 -0.06 8.30
N ARG A 232 20.12 0.92 9.22
CA ARG A 232 20.64 0.69 10.58
C ARG A 232 19.68 -0.15 11.42
N LEU A 233 18.38 0.18 11.40
CA LEU A 233 17.36 -0.53 12.18
C LEU A 233 17.24 -1.99 11.76
N PHE A 234 17.24 -2.28 10.46
CA PHE A 234 17.04 -3.63 9.93
C PHE A 234 18.34 -4.37 9.65
N ASN A 235 19.45 -3.98 10.27
CA ASN A 235 20.77 -4.60 10.11
C ASN A 235 21.20 -4.78 8.63
N ARG A 236 20.80 -3.85 7.76
CA ARG A 236 21.05 -3.88 6.31
C ARG A 236 20.54 -5.14 5.60
N LEU A 237 19.61 -5.88 6.21
CA LEU A 237 19.09 -7.12 5.66
C LEU A 237 18.21 -6.84 4.43
N GLU A 238 18.65 -7.31 3.26
CA GLU A 238 17.98 -7.07 1.99
C GLU A 238 16.56 -7.64 1.92
N GLY A 239 16.25 -8.69 2.69
CA GLY A 239 14.93 -9.32 2.74
C GLY A 239 14.04 -8.85 3.89
N PHE A 240 14.49 -7.93 4.74
CA PHE A 240 13.71 -7.52 5.91
C PHE A 240 12.53 -6.63 5.51
N CYS A 241 11.31 -7.15 5.67
CA CYS A 241 10.08 -6.48 5.27
C CYS A 241 9.85 -5.19 6.07
N SER A 242 9.55 -4.08 5.37
CA SER A 242 9.30 -2.77 5.99
C SER A 242 8.05 -2.73 6.88
N VAL A 243 7.07 -3.58 6.58
CA VAL A 243 5.74 -3.54 7.21
C VAL A 243 5.36 -4.80 7.98
N GLY A 244 6.02 -5.94 7.77
CA GLY A 244 5.71 -7.20 8.44
C GLY A 244 4.39 -7.83 8.01
N ASP A 245 3.78 -8.64 8.89
CA ASP A 245 2.40 -9.07 8.70
C ASP A 245 1.46 -7.91 9.08
N CYS A 246 1.05 -7.14 8.08
CA CYS A 246 0.20 -5.99 8.31
C CYS A 246 -1.14 -6.32 8.96
N SER A 247 -1.75 -7.46 8.64
CA SER A 247 -3.06 -7.84 9.21
C SER A 247 -2.93 -8.13 10.69
N ALA A 248 -1.92 -8.92 11.08
CA ALA A 248 -1.61 -9.15 12.49
C ALA A 248 -1.27 -7.83 13.20
N ASN A 249 -0.47 -6.96 12.57
CA ASN A 249 -0.09 -5.68 13.16
C ASN A 249 -1.29 -4.76 13.45
N PHE A 250 -2.41 -4.90 12.74
CA PHE A 250 -3.64 -4.15 13.03
C PHE A 250 -4.57 -4.86 14.02
N PHE A 251 -4.74 -6.18 13.88
CA PHE A 251 -5.89 -6.89 14.47
C PHE A 251 -5.52 -8.07 15.37
N ASP A 252 -4.29 -8.57 15.31
CA ASP A 252 -3.77 -9.65 16.17
C ASP A 252 -2.42 -9.23 16.76
N VAL A 253 -2.48 -8.31 17.73
CA VAL A 253 -1.29 -7.74 18.38
C VAL A 253 -0.45 -8.82 19.05
N GLY A 254 -1.08 -9.88 19.60
CA GLY A 254 -0.37 -10.98 20.25
C GLY A 254 0.52 -11.76 19.28
N GLU A 255 -0.01 -12.14 18.13
CA GLU A 255 0.77 -12.82 17.09
C GLU A 255 1.83 -11.87 16.49
N ALA A 256 1.48 -10.59 16.28
CA ALA A 256 2.44 -9.61 15.78
C ALA A 256 3.66 -9.42 16.71
N GLU A 257 3.44 -9.31 18.03
CA GLU A 257 4.53 -9.22 19.00
C GLU A 257 5.39 -10.49 19.06
N LYS A 258 4.77 -11.67 18.89
CA LYS A 258 5.49 -12.93 18.84
C LYS A 258 6.40 -12.98 17.61
N ILE A 259 5.89 -12.65 16.42
CA ILE A 259 6.68 -12.58 15.19
C ILE A 259 7.83 -11.59 15.34
N LEU A 260 7.57 -10.40 15.89
CA LEU A 260 8.63 -9.39 16.10
C LEU A 260 9.73 -9.90 17.02
N ARG A 261 9.39 -10.56 18.13
CA ARG A 261 10.38 -11.16 19.05
C ARG A 261 11.23 -12.23 18.35
N GLU A 262 10.60 -13.13 17.60
CA GLU A 262 11.30 -14.16 16.83
C GLU A 262 12.24 -13.55 15.79
N GLU A 263 11.82 -12.47 15.11
CA GLU A 263 12.66 -11.74 14.17
C GLU A 263 13.81 -11.01 14.86
N GLU A 264 13.59 -10.37 16.02
CA GLU A 264 14.62 -9.72 16.85
C GLU A 264 15.73 -10.69 17.24
N GLU A 265 15.35 -11.87 17.72
CA GLU A 265 16.28 -12.94 18.07
C GLU A 265 17.01 -13.46 16.82
N ARG A 266 16.28 -13.77 15.75
CA ARG A 266 16.84 -14.38 14.54
C ARG A 266 17.80 -13.47 13.80
N PHE A 267 17.49 -12.19 13.71
CA PHE A 267 18.22 -11.23 12.89
C PHE A 267 19.19 -10.36 13.69
N GLY A 268 19.24 -10.53 15.01
CA GLY A 268 20.12 -9.79 15.90
C GLY A 268 19.92 -8.27 15.82
N TRP A 269 18.74 -7.85 15.38
CA TRP A 269 18.37 -6.44 15.33
C TRP A 269 17.78 -6.09 16.68
N LYS A 270 18.29 -5.00 17.28
CA LYS A 270 17.74 -4.46 18.51
C LYS A 270 17.19 -3.09 18.21
N LEU A 271 15.88 -3.03 18.32
CA LEU A 271 15.10 -1.87 18.04
C LEU A 271 15.20 -0.96 19.27
N SER A 272 15.97 0.13 19.21
CA SER A 272 16.06 1.08 20.33
C SER A 272 14.64 1.46 20.76
N LEU A 273 14.32 1.29 22.05
CA LEU A 273 13.11 1.87 22.62
C LEU A 273 13.33 3.37 22.58
N ALA A 274 12.52 4.06 21.78
CA ALA A 274 12.39 5.51 21.88
C ALA A 274 11.66 5.84 23.19
#